data_AF-A0A8B7DYW4-F1
#
_entry.id   AF-A0A8B7DYW4-F1
#
_cell.length_a   1.000
_cell.length_b   1.000
_cell.length_c   1.000
_cell.angle_alpha   90.00
_cell.angle_beta   90.00
_cell.angle_gamma   90.00
#
_symmetry.space_group_name_H-M   'P 1'
#
loop_
_entity.id
_entity.type
_entity.pdbx_description
1 polymer ?
#
loop_
_entity_poly.entity_id
_entity_poly.type
_entity_poly.pdbx_seq_one_letter_code
_entity_poly.pdbx_strand_id
1 'polypeptide(L)'
;MLAQDESWLHKPKDETTIFEQVNIEFKPPDSSTLAIMREKGIKNMKMFSILQELVFYIFFAVLVFFIGFMTRENFAFYQTRNVEELFNLQLRSGVSYSYGTIFKEIQSSKDFWPWVEKFFLPQVYPKPWYNLSAFYANSDKKNFPGKLFLNDLTSKIVNGIRIRQVRVQPPMRRLIGDRRIKAISRIL
;
A
#
# COMPACT_ATOMS: atom_id res chain seq x y z
N MET A 1 18.07 25.45 40.69
CA MET A 1 17.34 24.54 41.59
C MET A 1 18.35 23.60 42.26
N LEU A 2 19.30 24.18 42.99
CA LEU A 2 20.45 23.53 43.67
C LEU A 2 20.58 24.04 45.11
N ALA A 3 20.15 25.29 45.37
CA ALA A 3 20.16 25.91 46.69
C ALA A 3 19.27 25.23 47.75
N GLN A 4 18.32 24.36 47.36
CA GLN A 4 17.47 23.63 48.31
C GLN A 4 18.19 22.44 48.95
N ASP A 5 19.16 21.88 48.25
CA ASP A 5 19.99 20.74 48.71
C ASP A 5 21.13 21.19 49.64
N GLU A 6 21.28 22.49 49.91
CA GLU A 6 22.29 23.06 50.82
C GLU A 6 21.72 23.28 52.23
N SER A 7 20.39 23.18 52.39
CA SER A 7 19.67 23.44 53.64
C SER A 7 19.98 22.45 54.77
N TRP A 8 20.46 21.24 54.45
CA TRP A 8 20.83 20.25 55.46
C TRP A 8 22.15 20.57 56.19
N LEU A 9 22.99 21.44 55.62
CA LEU A 9 24.32 21.79 56.14
C LEU A 9 24.29 22.81 57.29
N HIS A 10 23.21 23.60 57.39
CA HIS A 10 23.13 24.78 58.26
C HIS A 10 22.09 24.63 59.38
N LYS A 11 22.04 23.47 60.06
CA LYS A 11 21.17 23.33 61.25
C LYS A 11 21.85 23.90 62.50
N PRO A 12 21.20 24.83 63.23
CA PRO A 12 21.71 25.34 64.51
C PRO A 12 21.72 24.26 65.59
N LYS A 13 22.70 24.35 66.49
CA LYS A 13 23.20 23.25 67.33
C LYS A 13 22.35 22.88 68.57
N ASP A 14 21.18 23.49 68.77
CA ASP A 14 20.44 23.46 70.05
C ASP A 14 19.05 22.80 70.03
N GLU A 15 18.68 22.07 68.97
CA GLU A 15 17.50 21.18 69.04
C GLU A 15 17.95 19.72 69.14
N THR A 16 17.66 19.11 70.29
CA THR A 16 17.77 17.66 70.51
C THR A 16 16.76 16.93 69.64
N THR A 17 17.09 16.74 68.36
CA THR A 17 16.37 15.82 67.48
C THR A 17 16.75 14.39 67.87
N ILE A 18 15.73 13.54 67.98
CA ILE A 18 15.63 12.15 68.45
C ILE A 18 16.62 11.15 67.80
N PHE A 19 17.54 11.61 66.95
CA PHE A 19 18.59 10.80 66.37
C PHE A 19 19.85 10.95 67.20
N GLU A 20 19.99 10.09 68.20
CA GLU A 20 21.28 9.70 68.74
C GLU A 20 22.17 9.34 67.54
N GLN A 21 23.10 10.24 67.19
CA GLN A 21 24.11 9.96 66.17
C GLN A 21 24.98 8.84 66.72
N VAL A 22 24.60 7.59 66.43
CA VAL A 22 25.52 6.47 66.43
C VAL A 22 26.68 6.94 65.58
N ASN A 23 27.84 7.12 66.20
CA ASN A 23 29.06 7.51 65.55
C ASN A 23 29.50 6.29 64.72
N ILE A 24 28.86 6.12 63.55
CA ILE A 24 29.20 5.06 62.61
C ILE A 24 30.55 5.48 62.05
N GLU A 25 31.60 4.94 62.65
CA GLU A 25 32.97 5.08 62.18
C GLU A 25 32.98 4.75 60.68
N PHE A 26 33.14 5.79 59.84
CA PHE A 26 33.19 5.68 58.39
C PHE A 26 34.49 4.95 58.01
N LYS A 27 34.51 3.64 58.22
CA LYS A 27 35.58 2.78 57.73
C LYS A 27 35.40 2.59 56.23
N PRO A 28 36.48 2.72 55.43
CA PRO A 28 36.39 2.48 54.00
C PRO A 28 35.81 1.08 53.77
N PRO A 29 34.90 0.92 52.79
CA PRO A 29 34.30 -0.37 52.50
C PRO A 29 35.37 -1.42 52.21
N ASP A 30 35.13 -2.67 52.64
CA ASP A 30 36.07 -3.75 52.44
C ASP A 30 36.44 -3.92 50.95
N SER A 31 37.72 -4.16 50.69
CA SER A 31 38.30 -4.20 49.33
C SER A 31 37.60 -5.22 48.41
N SER A 32 37.13 -6.33 48.99
CA SER A 32 36.38 -7.36 48.27
C SER A 32 35.01 -6.84 47.81
N THR A 33 34.32 -6.08 48.67
CA THR A 33 33.02 -5.48 48.37
C THR A 33 33.14 -4.41 47.28
N LEU A 34 34.23 -3.62 47.30
CA LEU A 34 34.51 -2.63 46.25
C LEU A 34 34.76 -3.28 44.89
N ALA A 35 35.44 -4.43 44.84
CA ALA A 35 35.66 -5.16 43.60
C ALA A 35 34.33 -5.65 42.99
N ILE A 36 33.44 -6.21 43.82
CA ILE A 36 32.10 -6.67 43.40
C ILE A 36 31.25 -5.49 42.90
N MET A 37 31.33 -4.34 43.57
CA MET A 37 30.60 -3.13 43.15
C MET A 37 31.11 -2.60 41.80
N ARG A 38 32.43 -2.59 41.57
CA ARG A 38 33.01 -2.19 40.28
C ARG A 38 32.60 -3.14 39.15
N GLU A 39 32.63 -4.44 39.40
CA GLU A 39 32.24 -5.44 38.40
C GLU A 39 30.75 -5.31 38.02
N LYS A 40 29.88 -5.11 39.02
CA LYS A 40 28.45 -4.79 38.78
C LYS A 40 28.27 -3.49 38.01
N GLY A 41 29.04 -2.45 38.32
CA GLY A 41 29.00 -1.17 37.59
C GLY A 41 29.32 -1.34 36.11
N ILE A 42 30.43 -2.03 35.80
CA ILE A 42 30.84 -2.31 34.41
C ILE A 42 29.78 -3.15 33.68
N LYS A 43 29.21 -4.16 34.36
CA LYS A 43 28.13 -5.00 33.80
C LYS A 43 26.89 -4.17 33.47
N ASN A 44 26.48 -3.27 34.37
CA ASN A 44 25.31 -2.40 34.17
C ASN A 44 25.53 -1.43 33.00
N MET A 45 26.73 -0.85 32.87
CA MET A 45 27.05 0.03 31.74
C MET A 45 26.98 -0.71 30.40
N LYS A 46 27.52 -1.94 30.34
CA LYS A 46 27.43 -2.78 29.12
C LYS A 46 25.98 -3.17 28.81
N MET A 47 25.20 -3.54 29.83
CA MET A 47 23.80 -3.91 29.66
C MET A 47 22.96 -2.71 29.18
N PHE A 48 23.22 -1.51 29.71
CA PHE A 48 22.55 -0.29 29.26
C PHE A 48 22.87 0.04 27.80
N SER A 49 24.14 -0.12 27.37
CA SER A 49 24.54 0.06 25.97
C SER A 49 23.80 -0.90 25.02
N ILE A 50 23.70 -2.17 25.38
CA ILE A 50 22.98 -3.18 24.58
C ILE A 50 21.48 -2.88 24.55
N LEU A 51 20.90 -2.47 25.69
CA LEU A 51 19.48 -2.14 25.79
C LEU A 51 19.13 -0.91 24.94
N GLN A 52 20.00 0.10 24.92
CA GLN A 52 19.85 1.26 24.07
C GLN A 52 19.88 0.87 22.58
N GLU A 53 20.80 -0.01 22.17
CA GLU A 53 20.86 -0.52 20.80
C GLU A 53 19.59 -1.30 20.42
N LEU A 54 19.12 -2.16 21.32
CA LEU A 54 17.88 -2.92 21.15
C LEU A 54 16.66 -2.01 20.94
N VAL A 55 16.56 -0.94 21.74
CA VAL A 55 15.47 0.05 21.61
C VAL A 55 15.51 0.73 20.25
N PHE A 56 16.69 1.07 19.72
CA PHE A 56 16.80 1.64 18.37
C PHE A 56 16.36 0.66 17.29
N TYR A 57 16.73 -0.63 17.39
CA TYR A 57 16.27 -1.63 16.43
C TYR A 57 14.76 -1.86 16.49
N ILE A 58 14.17 -1.90 17.70
CA ILE A 58 12.71 -2.01 17.86
C ILE A 58 12.02 -0.78 17.28
N PHE A 59 12.52 0.41 17.56
CA PHE A 59 11.97 1.65 17.01
C PHE A 59 12.05 1.69 15.48
N PHE A 60 13.18 1.29 14.91
CA PHE A 60 13.35 1.17 13.47
C PHE A 60 12.37 0.14 12.87
N ALA A 61 12.23 -1.03 13.49
CA ALA A 61 11.28 -2.04 13.04
C ALA A 61 9.84 -1.51 13.06
N VAL A 62 9.42 -0.85 14.14
CA VAL A 62 8.10 -0.22 14.24
C VAL A 62 7.90 0.83 13.16
N LEU A 63 8.91 1.66 12.85
CA LEU A 63 8.84 2.63 11.75
C LEU A 63 8.66 1.95 10.39
N VAL A 64 9.43 0.90 10.11
CA VAL A 64 9.30 0.15 8.84
C VAL A 64 7.92 -0.50 8.74
N PHE A 65 7.43 -1.11 9.82
CA PHE A 65 6.08 -1.66 9.88
C PHE A 65 5.02 -0.59 9.68
N PHE A 66 5.18 0.59 10.29
CA PHE A 66 4.24 1.69 10.17
C PHE A 66 4.18 2.22 8.73
N ILE A 67 5.32 2.42 8.07
CA ILE A 67 5.38 2.83 6.67
C ILE A 67 4.73 1.76 5.78
N GLY A 68 5.07 0.49 5.98
CA GLY A 68 4.48 -0.62 5.22
C GLY A 68 2.96 -0.72 5.41
N PHE A 69 2.47 -0.51 6.63
CA PHE A 69 1.04 -0.55 6.93
C PHE A 69 0.28 0.65 6.37
N MET A 70 0.81 1.87 6.54
CA MET A 70 0.18 3.10 6.04
C MET A 70 0.07 3.15 4.51
N THR A 71 1.01 2.53 3.79
CA THR A 71 0.94 2.47 2.32
C THR A 71 -0.17 1.54 1.81
N ARG A 72 -0.70 0.63 2.63
CA ARG A 72 -1.73 -0.32 2.23
C ARG A 72 -3.10 0.12 2.74
N GLU A 73 -3.85 0.79 1.89
CA GLU A 73 -5.23 1.15 2.19
C GLU A 73 -6.14 -0.10 2.15
N ASN A 74 -7.01 -0.26 3.16
CA ASN A 74 -7.94 -1.39 3.26
C ASN A 74 -8.97 -1.43 2.11
N PHE A 75 -9.21 -0.29 1.46
CA PHE A 75 -10.23 -0.16 0.41
C PHE A 75 -9.70 -0.44 -1.01
N ALA A 76 -8.38 -0.44 -1.21
CA ALA A 76 -7.78 -0.63 -2.54
C ALA A 76 -8.20 -1.94 -3.22
N PHE A 77 -8.40 -3.01 -2.43
CA PHE A 77 -8.90 -4.28 -2.92
C PHE A 77 -10.33 -4.16 -3.48
N TYR A 78 -11.23 -3.52 -2.74
CA TYR A 78 -12.62 -3.33 -3.16
C TYR A 78 -12.71 -2.39 -4.36
N GLN A 79 -11.92 -1.32 -4.39
CA GLN A 79 -11.89 -0.40 -5.52
C GLN A 79 -11.44 -1.10 -6.82
N THR A 80 -10.34 -1.86 -6.76
CA THR A 80 -9.84 -2.61 -7.93
C THR A 80 -10.89 -3.62 -8.40
N ARG A 81 -11.50 -4.33 -7.46
CA ARG A 81 -12.53 -5.33 -7.74
C ARG A 81 -13.80 -4.73 -8.34
N ASN A 82 -14.27 -3.61 -7.81
CA ASN A 82 -15.45 -2.91 -8.35
C ASN A 82 -15.22 -2.49 -9.81
N VAL A 83 -14.01 -2.02 -10.14
CA VAL A 83 -13.65 -1.68 -11.52
C VAL A 83 -13.59 -2.93 -12.41
N GLU A 84 -13.04 -4.04 -11.91
CA GLU A 84 -13.03 -5.31 -12.66
C GLU A 84 -14.44 -5.86 -12.95
N GLU A 85 -15.33 -5.77 -11.97
CA GLU A 85 -16.73 -6.17 -12.08
C GLU A 85 -17.51 -5.21 -13.00
N LEU A 86 -17.26 -3.90 -12.93
CA LEU A 86 -17.88 -2.89 -13.81
C LEU A 86 -17.62 -3.17 -15.30
N PHE A 87 -16.41 -3.64 -15.63
CA PHE A 87 -16.01 -3.96 -17.00
C PHE A 87 -16.16 -5.44 -17.35
N ASN A 88 -16.80 -6.26 -16.50
CA ASN A 88 -16.95 -7.71 -16.71
C ASN A 88 -15.62 -8.41 -17.09
N LEU A 89 -14.50 -7.97 -16.47
CA LEU A 89 -13.18 -8.57 -16.72
C LEU A 89 -13.07 -9.92 -16.01
N GLN A 90 -13.52 -9.96 -14.76
CA GLN A 90 -13.60 -11.17 -13.93
C GLN A 90 -14.90 -11.10 -13.12
N LEU A 91 -15.74 -12.13 -13.24
CA LEU A 91 -16.96 -12.22 -12.43
C LEU A 91 -16.70 -13.02 -11.16
N ARG A 92 -17.40 -12.64 -10.09
CA ARG A 92 -17.48 -13.44 -8.87
C ARG A 92 -18.22 -14.75 -9.16
N SER A 93 -17.70 -15.87 -8.67
CA SER A 93 -18.39 -17.16 -8.73
C SER A 93 -19.83 -17.04 -8.21
N GLY A 94 -20.80 -17.40 -9.06
CA GLY A 94 -22.24 -17.33 -8.74
C GLY A 94 -22.94 -16.03 -9.09
N VAL A 95 -22.25 -15.02 -9.65
CA VAL A 95 -22.87 -13.81 -10.19
C VAL A 95 -22.87 -13.91 -11.71
N SER A 96 -24.05 -13.83 -12.32
CA SER A 96 -24.23 -13.76 -13.77
C SER A 96 -24.94 -12.46 -14.10
N TYR A 97 -24.26 -11.55 -14.80
CA TYR A 97 -24.90 -10.33 -15.29
C TYR A 97 -25.66 -10.65 -16.58
N SER A 98 -26.91 -10.19 -16.65
CA SER A 98 -27.76 -10.34 -17.86
C SER A 98 -27.23 -9.54 -19.05
N TYR A 99 -26.41 -8.51 -18.77
CA TYR A 99 -25.91 -7.56 -19.75
C TYR A 99 -24.43 -7.79 -20.06
N GLY A 100 -24.16 -8.51 -21.15
CA GLY A 100 -22.85 -8.58 -21.80
C GLY A 100 -22.05 -9.86 -21.52
N THR A 101 -21.27 -10.27 -22.52
CA THR A 101 -20.32 -11.39 -22.40
C THR A 101 -19.13 -11.00 -21.52
N ILE A 102 -18.63 -11.97 -20.76
CA ILE A 102 -17.43 -11.80 -19.94
C ILE A 102 -16.26 -11.59 -20.89
N PHE A 103 -15.36 -10.64 -20.60
CA PHE A 103 -14.21 -10.37 -21.48
C PHE A 103 -13.37 -11.63 -21.73
N LYS A 104 -13.23 -12.49 -20.72
CA LYS A 104 -12.52 -13.78 -20.80
C LYS A 104 -13.12 -14.78 -21.80
N GLU A 105 -14.39 -14.62 -22.17
CA GLU A 105 -15.09 -15.51 -23.10
C GLU A 105 -14.94 -15.06 -24.56
N ILE A 106 -14.36 -13.89 -24.81
CA ILE A 106 -14.17 -13.35 -26.16
C ILE A 106 -13.02 -14.10 -26.85
N GLN A 107 -13.36 -14.90 -27.87
CA GLN A 107 -12.38 -15.70 -28.61
C GLN A 107 -12.04 -15.13 -29.99
N SER A 108 -12.93 -14.32 -30.57
CA SER A 108 -12.80 -13.83 -31.95
C SER A 108 -12.79 -12.29 -32.03
N SER A 109 -12.15 -11.76 -33.08
CA SER A 109 -12.23 -10.34 -33.42
C SER A 109 -13.65 -9.89 -33.74
N LYS A 110 -14.48 -10.81 -34.27
CA LYS A 110 -15.89 -10.57 -34.55
C LYS A 110 -16.72 -10.36 -33.29
N ASP A 111 -16.29 -10.91 -32.16
CA ASP A 111 -16.97 -10.77 -30.86
C ASP A 111 -16.41 -9.59 -30.08
N PHE A 112 -15.12 -9.29 -30.26
CA PHE A 112 -14.43 -8.18 -29.62
C PHE A 112 -15.04 -6.82 -29.97
N TRP A 113 -15.24 -6.51 -31.26
CA TRP A 113 -15.74 -5.19 -31.67
C TRP A 113 -17.15 -4.88 -31.14
N PRO A 114 -18.14 -5.80 -31.25
CA PRO A 114 -19.44 -5.60 -30.63
C PRO A 114 -19.38 -5.45 -29.12
N TRP A 115 -18.48 -6.18 -28.45
CA TRP A 115 -18.28 -6.02 -27.01
C TRP A 115 -17.73 -4.63 -26.66
N VAL A 116 -16.74 -4.13 -27.40
CA VAL A 116 -16.21 -2.78 -27.18
C VAL A 116 -17.29 -1.72 -27.40
N GLU A 117 -18.03 -1.82 -28.50
CA GLU A 117 -19.01 -0.81 -28.87
C GLU A 117 -20.26 -0.80 -27.98
N LYS A 118 -20.82 -1.98 -27.70
CA LYS A 118 -22.10 -2.10 -26.99
C LYS A 118 -21.96 -2.14 -25.48
N PHE A 119 -20.82 -2.60 -24.97
CA PHE A 119 -20.61 -2.78 -23.53
C PHE A 119 -19.55 -1.81 -23.01
N PHE A 120 -18.31 -1.89 -23.51
CA PHE A 120 -17.20 -1.11 -22.93
C PHE A 120 -17.39 0.40 -23.04
N LEU A 121 -17.67 0.92 -24.25
CA LEU A 121 -17.80 2.36 -24.47
C LEU A 121 -18.91 3.01 -23.62
N PRO A 122 -20.11 2.43 -23.47
CA PRO A 122 -21.12 2.94 -22.55
C PRO A 122 -20.72 2.96 -21.07
N GLN A 123 -19.88 2.03 -20.61
CA GLN A 123 -19.39 2.05 -19.22
C GLN A 123 -18.37 3.16 -18.98
N VAL A 124 -17.53 3.44 -19.99
CA VAL A 124 -16.52 4.51 -19.98
C VAL A 124 -17.17 5.89 -20.13
N TYR A 125 -18.11 6.02 -21.07
CA TYR A 125 -18.79 7.26 -21.40
C TYR A 125 -20.29 7.11 -21.13
N PRO A 126 -20.69 7.07 -19.85
CA PRO A 126 -22.09 6.88 -19.49
C PRO A 126 -22.94 8.04 -19.99
N LYS A 127 -24.21 7.72 -20.29
CA LYS A 127 -25.21 8.76 -20.51
C LYS A 127 -25.42 9.53 -19.20
N PRO A 128 -25.69 10.85 -19.28
CA PRO A 128 -25.99 11.63 -18.08
C PRO A 128 -27.16 11.00 -17.31
N TRP A 129 -26.96 10.78 -16.02
CA TRP A 129 -27.93 10.14 -15.12
C TRP A 129 -29.13 11.03 -14.77
N TYR A 130 -29.08 12.32 -15.12
CA TYR A 130 -30.14 13.31 -14.90
C TYR A 130 -30.41 14.13 -16.16
N ASN A 131 -31.65 14.58 -16.34
CA ASN A 131 -32.05 15.40 -17.49
C ASN A 131 -31.61 16.85 -17.28
N LEU A 132 -30.38 17.14 -17.69
CA LEU A 132 -29.71 18.44 -17.53
C LEU A 132 -30.20 19.56 -18.44
N SER A 133 -31.14 19.23 -19.33
CA SER A 133 -31.45 20.04 -20.52
C SER A 133 -31.87 21.46 -20.19
N ALA A 134 -32.49 21.72 -19.04
CA ALA A 134 -32.91 23.07 -18.67
C ALA A 134 -31.79 23.91 -18.03
N PHE A 135 -31.01 23.34 -17.10
CA PHE A 135 -30.05 24.11 -16.29
C PHE A 135 -28.71 24.32 -16.99
N TYR A 136 -28.31 23.39 -17.87
CA TYR A 136 -27.01 23.41 -18.55
C TYR A 136 -27.13 23.58 -20.07
N ALA A 137 -28.33 23.88 -20.58
CA ALA A 137 -28.58 24.11 -22.02
C ALA A 137 -27.63 25.12 -22.66
N ASN A 138 -27.29 26.17 -21.89
CA ASN A 138 -26.42 27.28 -22.33
C ASN A 138 -24.96 27.14 -21.89
N SER A 139 -24.60 26.05 -21.20
CA SER A 139 -23.21 25.79 -20.82
C SER A 139 -22.54 24.92 -21.88
N ASP A 140 -21.30 25.22 -22.23
CA ASP A 140 -20.51 24.38 -23.11
C ASP A 140 -20.54 22.93 -22.59
N LYS A 141 -21.03 21.98 -23.40
CA LYS A 141 -21.12 20.53 -23.10
C LYS A 141 -19.79 19.90 -22.66
N LYS A 142 -18.68 20.65 -22.74
CA LYS A 142 -17.35 20.35 -22.19
C LYS A 142 -17.30 20.41 -20.65
N ASN A 143 -18.10 21.27 -20.02
CA ASN A 143 -18.11 21.48 -18.57
C ASN A 143 -19.06 20.53 -17.83
N PHE A 144 -19.60 19.50 -18.51
CA PHE A 144 -20.51 18.56 -17.90
C PHE A 144 -19.77 17.56 -16.99
N PRO A 145 -20.00 17.57 -15.66
CA PRO A 145 -19.25 16.72 -14.73
C PRO A 145 -19.50 15.23 -14.94
N GLY A 146 -20.68 14.82 -15.40
CA GLY A 146 -21.01 13.40 -15.58
C GLY A 146 -20.30 12.70 -16.74
N LYS A 147 -19.68 13.43 -17.68
CA LYS A 147 -18.81 12.86 -18.72
C LYS A 147 -17.41 12.50 -18.22
N LEU A 148 -17.09 12.94 -17.00
CA LEU A 148 -15.77 12.78 -16.41
C LEU A 148 -15.65 11.46 -15.64
N PHE A 149 -16.78 10.90 -15.22
CA PHE A 149 -16.86 9.72 -14.38
C PHE A 149 -17.29 8.48 -15.18
N LEU A 150 -16.84 7.32 -14.73
CA LEU A 150 -17.34 6.01 -15.14
C LEU A 150 -18.80 5.85 -14.71
N ASN A 151 -19.45 4.80 -15.18
CA ASN A 151 -20.84 4.47 -14.83
C ASN A 151 -21.05 4.20 -13.30
N ASP A 152 -19.99 4.00 -12.53
CA ASP A 152 -20.02 3.95 -11.06
C ASP A 152 -20.16 5.35 -10.40
N LEU A 153 -20.15 6.43 -11.19
CA LEU A 153 -20.30 7.84 -10.75
C LEU A 153 -19.24 8.37 -9.77
N THR A 154 -18.34 7.53 -9.29
CA THR A 154 -17.27 7.88 -8.33
C THR A 154 -15.89 7.97 -9.00
N SER A 155 -15.64 7.10 -9.97
CA SER A 155 -14.32 6.93 -10.59
C SER A 155 -14.14 7.85 -11.80
N LYS A 156 -13.11 8.70 -11.79
CA LYS A 156 -12.84 9.67 -12.86
C LYS A 156 -11.83 9.14 -13.88
N ILE A 157 -12.09 9.33 -15.17
CA ILE A 157 -11.12 9.04 -16.23
C ILE A 157 -10.12 10.20 -16.35
N VAL A 158 -8.82 9.87 -16.37
CA VAL A 158 -7.72 10.83 -16.57
C VAL A 158 -7.16 10.67 -18.00
N ASN A 159 -7.04 11.77 -18.74
CA ASN A 159 -6.40 11.84 -20.07
C ASN A 159 -7.01 10.97 -21.19
N GLY A 160 -8.13 10.29 -20.95
CA GLY A 160 -8.84 9.48 -21.93
C GLY A 160 -8.22 8.10 -22.18
N ILE A 161 -8.94 7.26 -22.93
CA ILE A 161 -8.53 5.88 -23.23
C ILE A 161 -7.69 5.83 -24.50
N ARG A 162 -6.62 5.03 -24.49
CA ARG A 162 -5.76 4.78 -25.67
C ARG A 162 -5.74 3.30 -26.01
N ILE A 163 -6.20 2.96 -27.22
CA ILE A 163 -6.11 1.60 -27.76
C ILE A 163 -4.77 1.46 -28.48
N ARG A 164 -4.00 0.43 -28.14
CA ARG A 164 -2.73 0.10 -28.79
C ARG A 164 -2.88 -1.23 -29.53
N GLN A 165 -2.36 -1.31 -30.76
CA GLN A 165 -2.39 -2.51 -31.58
C GLN A 165 -0.95 -2.91 -31.95
N VAL A 166 -0.60 -4.17 -31.69
CA VAL A 166 0.65 -4.76 -32.18
C VAL A 166 0.35 -5.50 -33.49
N ARG A 167 1.18 -5.29 -34.51
CA ARG A 167 1.09 -5.99 -35.80
C ARG A 167 2.42 -6.67 -36.07
N VAL A 168 2.37 -7.91 -36.51
CA VAL A 168 3.55 -8.67 -36.93
C VAL A 168 3.75 -8.42 -38.42
N GLN A 169 4.99 -8.26 -38.85
CA GLN A 169 5.30 -8.19 -40.28
C GLN A 169 4.93 -9.52 -40.95
N PRO A 170 4.37 -9.50 -42.17
CA PRO A 170 4.06 -10.73 -42.87
C PRO A 170 5.32 -11.61 -42.99
N PRO A 171 5.21 -12.94 -42.77
CA PRO A 171 6.37 -13.80 -42.74
C PRO A 171 7.02 -13.86 -44.12
N MET A 172 8.28 -13.44 -44.22
CA MET A 172 9.12 -13.71 -45.39
C MET A 172 9.51 -15.20 -45.50
N ARG A 173 9.08 -16.09 -44.58
CA ARG A 173 9.28 -17.53 -44.77
C ARG A 173 8.38 -18.40 -43.87
N ARG A 174 7.43 -19.09 -44.50
CA ARG A 174 7.06 -20.49 -44.22
C ARG A 174 6.49 -21.11 -45.51
N LEU A 175 7.35 -21.18 -46.53
CA LEU A 175 7.21 -22.18 -47.59
C LEU A 175 8.07 -23.38 -47.20
N ILE A 176 7.61 -24.16 -46.21
CA ILE A 176 8.20 -25.46 -45.91
C ILE A 176 7.10 -26.49 -46.09
N GLY A 177 7.21 -27.25 -47.17
CA GLY A 177 6.66 -28.60 -47.25
C GLY A 177 5.28 -28.77 -47.91
N ASP A 178 5.08 -28.34 -49.16
CA ASP A 178 4.03 -28.96 -49.98
C ASP A 178 4.34 -29.01 -51.49
N ARG A 179 5.61 -29.25 -51.84
CA ARG A 179 6.06 -29.47 -53.22
C ARG A 179 6.35 -30.95 -53.57
N ARG A 180 5.93 -31.90 -52.72
CA ARG A 180 6.11 -33.34 -53.00
C ARG A 180 4.85 -34.11 -53.38
N ILE A 181 3.65 -33.54 -53.24
CA ILE A 181 2.41 -34.28 -53.57
C ILE A 181 1.92 -34.01 -55.02
N LYS A 182 2.38 -32.93 -55.67
CA LYS A 182 1.94 -32.59 -57.04
C LYS A 182 2.71 -33.27 -58.19
N ALA A 183 3.72 -34.08 -57.89
CA ALA A 183 4.54 -34.75 -58.92
C ALA A 183 4.09 -36.19 -59.26
N ILE A 184 3.20 -36.80 -58.46
CA ILE A 184 2.77 -38.19 -58.66
C ILE A 184 1.40 -38.29 -59.37
N SER A 185 0.60 -37.22 -59.43
CA SER A 185 -0.68 -37.22 -60.17
C SER A 185 -0.56 -36.77 -61.64
N ARG A 186 0.64 -36.85 -62.24
CA ARG A 186 0.89 -36.47 -63.64
C ARG A 186 1.59 -37.57 -64.46
N ILE A 187 1.68 -38.79 -63.93
CA ILE A 187 2.29 -39.96 -64.60
C ILE A 187 1.33 -41.19 -64.59
N LEU A 188 0.05 -41.01 -64.24
CA LEU A 188 -0.99 -42.03 -64.44
C LEU A 188 -2.21 -41.38 -65.10
#